data_AF-A0A256WIH2-F1
#
_entry.id   AF-A0A256WIH2-F1
#
_cell.length_a   1.000
_cell.length_b   1.000
_cell.length_c   1.000
_cell.angle_alpha   90.00
_cell.angle_beta   90.00
_cell.angle_gamma   90.00
#
_symmetry.space_group_name_H-M   'P 1'
#
loop_
_entity.id
_entity.type
_entity.pdbx_description
1 polymer ?
#
loop_
_entity_poly.entity_id
_entity_poly.type
_entity_poly.pdbx_seq_one_letter_code
_entity_poly.pdbx_strand_id
1 'polypeptide(L)'
;MYQFIKSKVLPNVHYFLVFNCYGNGEQLAGLGGLKKNLSNIVNDDNLKASDKLKGYLLKRMEILNEAANYHETLKADFFEHFDFIDDLRSDLDQWEKMSIRKIILEGVDNGEFVIVGEIDVLLDVYIMVLKGLEIPFFLQNKYGKYAPHFESLMGIFTKGLSR
;
A
#
# COMPACT_ATOMS: atom_id res chain seq x y z
N MET A 1 -32.27 -1.74 -10.05
CA MET A 1 -31.32 -2.67 -10.70
C MET A 1 -30.42 -3.37 -9.68
N TYR A 2 -30.98 -3.90 -8.58
CA TYR A 2 -30.22 -4.50 -7.46
C TYR A 2 -30.80 -5.87 -7.03
N GLN A 3 -31.73 -6.43 -7.79
CA GLN A 3 -32.39 -7.71 -7.46
C GLN A 3 -32.24 -8.80 -8.53
N PHE A 4 -31.51 -8.56 -9.63
CA PHE A 4 -31.53 -9.49 -10.77
C PHE A 4 -30.37 -10.50 -10.83
N ILE A 5 -29.38 -10.44 -9.93
CA ILE A 5 -28.23 -11.35 -9.91
C ILE A 5 -28.29 -12.26 -8.67
N LYS A 6 -29.46 -12.82 -8.37
CA LYS A 6 -29.63 -13.78 -7.26
C LYS A 6 -30.00 -15.19 -7.68
N SER A 7 -30.25 -15.48 -8.96
CA SER A 7 -30.87 -16.77 -9.31
C SER A 7 -30.31 -17.58 -10.47
N LYS A 8 -29.28 -17.14 -11.19
CA LYS A 8 -28.70 -18.00 -12.24
C LYS A 8 -27.19 -17.87 -12.32
N VAL A 9 -26.54 -19.02 -12.19
CA VAL A 9 -25.10 -19.29 -12.41
C VAL A 9 -24.19 -18.87 -11.26
N LEU A 10 -23.95 -19.74 -10.28
CA LEU A 10 -22.66 -19.78 -9.57
C LEU A 10 -22.39 -21.19 -8.99
N PRO A 11 -21.76 -22.11 -9.76
CA PRO A 11 -21.30 -23.40 -9.23
C PRO A 11 -19.92 -23.32 -8.57
N ASN A 12 -19.24 -22.16 -8.58
CA ASN A 12 -17.88 -22.00 -8.06
C ASN A 12 -17.84 -21.15 -6.80
N VAL A 13 -17.39 -21.76 -5.70
CA VAL A 13 -17.18 -21.14 -4.37
C VAL A 13 -16.28 -19.89 -4.45
N HIS A 14 -15.37 -19.85 -5.43
CA HIS A 14 -14.48 -18.73 -5.69
C HIS A 14 -15.22 -17.41 -6.01
N TYR A 15 -16.26 -17.46 -6.84
CA TYR A 15 -17.03 -16.27 -7.23
C TYR A 15 -17.92 -15.74 -6.10
N PHE A 16 -18.36 -16.61 -5.19
CA PHE A 16 -19.16 -16.21 -4.03
C PHE A 16 -18.31 -15.44 -2.99
N LEU A 17 -17.04 -15.82 -2.82
CA LEU A 17 -16.09 -15.08 -1.97
C LEU A 17 -15.74 -13.72 -2.59
N VAL A 18 -15.48 -13.67 -3.90
CA VAL A 18 -15.29 -12.41 -4.62
C VAL A 18 -16.54 -11.53 -4.49
N PHE A 19 -17.75 -12.04 -4.72
CA PHE A 19 -18.93 -11.18 -4.58
C PHE A 19 -19.18 -10.67 -3.14
N ASN A 20 -18.82 -11.44 -2.10
CA ASN A 20 -18.94 -10.98 -0.70
C ASN A 20 -17.84 -9.98 -0.31
N CYS A 21 -16.60 -10.17 -0.75
CA CYS A 21 -15.51 -9.21 -0.50
C CYS A 21 -15.72 -7.89 -1.26
N TYR A 22 -16.43 -7.92 -2.39
CA TYR A 22 -16.55 -6.80 -3.32
C TYR A 22 -17.94 -6.13 -3.36
N GLY A 23 -19.02 -6.84 -2.97
CA GLY A 23 -20.40 -6.37 -3.11
C GLY A 23 -20.92 -5.40 -2.04
N ASN A 24 -20.21 -5.25 -0.91
CA ASN A 24 -20.66 -4.45 0.24
C ASN A 24 -19.82 -3.19 0.51
N GLY A 25 -18.94 -2.77 -0.41
CA GLY A 25 -17.96 -1.70 -0.10
C GLY A 25 -16.95 -2.08 0.99
N GLU A 26 -16.87 -3.38 1.31
CA GLU A 26 -16.01 -3.97 2.35
C GLU A 26 -14.59 -4.32 1.86
N GLN A 27 -14.18 -3.82 0.69
CA GLN A 27 -12.83 -4.03 0.16
C GLN A 27 -11.71 -3.44 1.04
N LEU A 28 -12.06 -2.65 2.07
CA LEU A 28 -11.12 -2.03 3.00
C LEU A 28 -11.35 -2.41 4.47
N ALA A 29 -12.19 -3.40 4.77
CA ALA A 29 -12.49 -3.76 6.16
C ALA A 29 -11.22 -4.13 6.98
N GLY A 30 -10.20 -4.71 6.32
CA GLY A 30 -8.87 -4.97 6.91
C GLY A 30 -7.89 -3.78 6.86
N LEU A 31 -8.18 -2.75 6.06
CA LEU A 31 -7.38 -1.54 5.91
C LEU A 31 -7.94 -0.34 6.67
N GLY A 32 -9.02 -0.53 7.45
CA GLY A 32 -9.71 0.55 8.19
C GLY A 32 -8.80 1.36 9.13
N GLY A 33 -7.65 0.80 9.52
CA GLY A 33 -6.62 1.50 10.29
C GLY A 33 -5.42 2.00 9.47
N LEU A 34 -5.23 1.62 8.21
CA LEU A 34 -4.01 1.91 7.45
C LEU A 34 -3.80 3.42 7.29
N LYS A 35 -4.76 4.12 6.66
CA LYS A 35 -4.68 5.58 6.44
C LYS A 35 -4.48 6.32 7.76
N LYS A 36 -5.14 5.89 8.84
CA LYS A 36 -5.03 6.50 10.18
C LYS A 36 -3.63 6.33 10.77
N ASN A 37 -3.09 5.10 10.80
CA ASN A 37 -1.77 4.82 11.36
C ASN A 37 -0.66 5.54 10.57
N LEU A 38 -0.76 5.52 9.24
CA LEU A 38 0.20 6.21 8.38
C LEU A 38 0.09 7.73 8.52
N SER A 39 -1.12 8.28 8.68
CA SER A 39 -1.31 9.71 8.96
C SER A 39 -0.64 10.16 10.25
N ASN A 40 -0.63 9.31 11.30
CA ASN A 40 0.04 9.66 12.54
C ASN A 40 1.54 9.87 12.33
N ILE A 41 2.18 9.04 11.50
CA ILE A 41 3.61 9.17 11.17
C ILE A 41 3.85 10.41 10.29
N VAL A 42 3.03 10.60 9.25
CA VAL A 42 3.15 11.74 8.31
C VAL A 42 3.04 13.10 9.02
N ASN A 43 2.26 13.18 10.09
CA ASN A 43 1.96 14.42 10.81
C ASN A 43 2.70 14.54 12.15
N ASP A 44 3.68 13.68 12.45
CA ASP A 44 4.45 13.77 13.69
C ASP A 44 5.58 14.81 13.56
N ASP A 45 5.36 16.02 14.08
CA ASP A 45 6.33 17.11 14.02
C ASP A 45 7.63 16.84 14.82
N ASN A 46 7.69 15.78 15.63
CA ASN A 46 8.89 15.39 16.36
C ASN A 46 9.84 14.51 15.54
N LEU A 47 9.37 13.98 14.41
CA LEU A 47 10.15 13.10 13.55
C LEU A 47 10.76 13.88 12.38
N LYS A 48 12.03 13.56 12.09
CA LYS A 48 12.70 13.99 10.86
C LYS A 48 12.04 13.36 9.63
N ALA A 49 12.17 14.00 8.47
CA ALA A 49 11.57 13.50 7.24
C ALA A 49 12.12 12.12 6.85
N SER A 50 13.41 11.87 7.09
CA SER A 50 14.05 10.57 6.93
C SER A 50 13.46 9.47 7.81
N ASP A 51 13.16 9.78 9.07
CA ASP A 51 12.55 8.84 10.01
C ASP A 51 11.06 8.62 9.72
N LYS A 52 10.34 9.67 9.32
CA LYS A 52 8.96 9.58 8.80
C LYS A 52 8.88 8.64 7.62
N LEU A 53 9.76 8.79 6.63
CA LEU A 53 9.74 7.96 5.44
C LEU A 53 10.01 6.49 5.78
N LYS A 54 11.04 6.20 6.58
CA LYS A 54 11.31 4.82 7.04
C LYS A 54 10.15 4.23 7.83
N GLY A 55 9.66 4.96 8.83
CA GLY A 55 8.55 4.54 9.68
C GLY A 55 7.28 4.29 8.87
N TYR A 56 7.00 5.12 7.87
CA TYR A 56 5.88 4.96 6.95
C TYR A 56 5.96 3.62 6.22
N LEU A 57 7.11 3.32 5.57
CA LEU A 57 7.27 2.09 4.80
C LEU A 57 7.19 0.84 5.68
N LEU A 58 7.81 0.88 6.86
CA LEU A 58 7.76 -0.22 7.83
C LEU A 58 6.33 -0.47 8.32
N LYS A 59 5.65 0.59 8.77
CA LYS A 59 4.30 0.46 9.32
C LYS A 59 3.29 0.03 8.26
N ARG A 60 3.46 0.49 7.02
CA ARG A 60 2.67 0.02 5.87
C ARG A 60 2.80 -1.49 5.71
N MET A 61 4.02 -2.01 5.66
CA MET A 61 4.27 -3.44 5.44
C MET A 61 3.77 -4.31 6.61
N GLU A 62 3.92 -3.83 7.85
CA GLU A 62 3.38 -4.48 9.05
C GLU A 62 1.85 -4.61 8.99
N ILE A 63 1.15 -3.51 8.73
CA ILE A 63 -0.32 -3.49 8.68
C ILE A 63 -0.83 -4.39 7.55
N LEU A 64 -0.20 -4.33 6.37
CA LEU A 64 -0.61 -5.15 5.24
C LEU A 64 -0.38 -6.64 5.48
N ASN A 65 0.73 -7.02 6.15
CA ASN A 65 1.00 -8.40 6.51
C ASN A 65 -0.06 -9.01 7.45
N GLU A 66 -0.70 -8.20 8.28
CA GLU A 66 -1.77 -8.66 9.20
C GLU A 66 -3.16 -8.66 8.54
N ALA A 67 -3.31 -8.06 7.36
CA ALA A 67 -4.59 -7.89 6.69
C ALA A 67 -4.97 -9.13 5.85
N ALA A 68 -5.48 -10.18 6.49
CA ALA A 68 -5.90 -11.42 5.80
C ALA A 68 -6.88 -11.17 4.63
N ASN A 69 -7.84 -10.26 4.80
CA ASN A 69 -8.79 -9.91 3.72
C ASN A 69 -8.08 -9.28 2.52
N TYR A 70 -7.03 -8.50 2.76
CA TYR A 70 -6.22 -7.90 1.70
C TYR A 70 -5.41 -8.97 0.96
N HIS A 71 -4.88 -9.98 1.66
CA HIS A 71 -4.19 -11.11 1.03
C HIS A 71 -5.10 -11.92 0.11
N GLU A 72 -6.33 -12.22 0.53
CA GLU A 72 -7.30 -12.93 -0.30
C GLU A 72 -7.71 -12.10 -1.53
N THR A 73 -7.87 -10.79 -1.36
CA THR A 73 -8.14 -9.85 -2.46
C THR A 73 -7.00 -9.83 -3.48
N LEU A 74 -5.75 -9.71 -3.00
CA LEU A 74 -4.55 -9.70 -3.83
C LEU A 74 -4.35 -11.04 -4.56
N LYS A 75 -4.65 -12.16 -3.89
CA LYS A 75 -4.61 -13.49 -4.49
C LYS A 75 -5.66 -13.67 -5.58
N ALA A 76 -6.89 -13.22 -5.36
CA ALA A 76 -7.95 -13.31 -6.37
C ALA A 76 -7.58 -12.53 -7.65
N ASP A 77 -7.10 -11.30 -7.49
CA ASP A 77 -6.67 -10.44 -8.60
C ASP A 77 -5.42 -10.97 -9.33
N PHE A 78 -4.54 -11.71 -8.65
CA PHE A 78 -3.39 -12.36 -9.28
C PHE A 78 -3.79 -13.49 -10.24
N PHE A 79 -4.92 -14.18 -9.99
CA PHE A 79 -5.38 -15.29 -10.84
C PHE A 79 -6.35 -14.85 -11.94
N GLU A 80 -7.20 -13.85 -11.67
CA GLU A 80 -8.13 -13.26 -12.63
C GLU A 80 -8.04 -11.75 -12.51
N HIS A 81 -7.54 -11.06 -13.55
CA HIS A 81 -7.53 -9.61 -13.57
C HIS A 81 -8.95 -9.08 -13.77
N PHE A 82 -9.40 -8.21 -12.87
CA PHE A 82 -10.72 -7.59 -12.97
C PHE A 82 -10.56 -6.06 -13.08
N ASP A 83 -10.96 -5.48 -14.22
CA ASP A 83 -10.80 -4.05 -14.51
C ASP A 83 -11.39 -3.13 -13.41
N PHE A 84 -12.45 -3.56 -12.72
CA PHE A 84 -13.08 -2.76 -11.65
C PHE A 84 -12.19 -2.64 -10.38
N ILE A 85 -11.17 -3.49 -10.23
CA ILE A 85 -10.23 -3.46 -9.10
C ILE A 85 -9.24 -2.30 -9.25
N ASP A 86 -8.89 -1.92 -10.47
CA ASP A 86 -7.96 -0.83 -10.74
C ASP A 86 -8.53 0.51 -10.27
N ASP A 87 -9.82 0.75 -10.50
CA ASP A 87 -10.50 1.98 -10.07
C ASP A 87 -10.52 2.11 -8.53
N LEU A 88 -10.76 1.02 -7.79
CA LEU A 88 -10.80 1.06 -6.34
C LEU A 88 -9.41 1.27 -5.70
N ARG A 89 -8.36 0.73 -6.32
CA ARG A 89 -6.99 0.93 -5.83
C ARG A 89 -6.51 2.37 -6.03
N SER A 90 -7.09 3.08 -6.99
CA SER A 90 -6.67 4.45 -7.35
C SER A 90 -6.76 5.45 -6.19
N ASP A 91 -7.81 5.38 -5.35
CA ASP A 91 -8.02 6.30 -4.22
C ASP A 91 -7.00 6.10 -3.08
N LEU A 92 -6.60 4.85 -2.83
CA LEU A 92 -5.56 4.56 -1.84
C LEU A 92 -4.19 4.96 -2.39
N ASP A 93 -3.91 4.59 -3.63
CA ASP A 93 -2.63 4.89 -4.30
C ASP A 93 -2.39 6.41 -4.36
N GLN A 94 -3.40 7.20 -4.76
CA GLN A 94 -3.30 8.65 -4.77
C GLN A 94 -3.06 9.22 -3.37
N TRP A 95 -3.76 8.69 -2.36
CA TRP A 95 -3.57 9.14 -0.98
C TRP A 95 -2.17 8.81 -0.44
N GLU A 96 -1.63 7.62 -0.73
CA GLU A 96 -0.26 7.23 -0.38
C GLU A 96 0.76 8.12 -1.11
N LYS A 97 0.54 8.38 -2.41
CA LYS A 97 1.38 9.28 -3.22
C LYS A 97 1.48 10.67 -2.59
N MET A 98 0.34 11.25 -2.19
CA MET A 98 0.29 12.56 -1.54
C MET A 98 0.93 12.56 -0.15
N SER A 99 0.79 11.47 0.61
CA SER A 99 1.42 11.32 1.93
C SER A 99 2.94 11.28 1.84
N ILE A 100 3.47 10.48 0.91
CA ILE A 100 4.91 10.38 0.66
C ILE A 100 5.45 11.71 0.11
N ARG A 101 4.70 12.37 -0.80
CA ARG A 101 5.05 13.71 -1.29
C ARG A 101 5.26 14.69 -0.15
N LYS A 102 4.34 14.73 0.81
CA LYS A 102 4.43 15.62 1.97
C LYS A 102 5.73 15.38 2.75
N ILE A 103 6.05 14.12 3.06
CA ILE A 103 7.29 13.76 3.77
C ILE A 103 8.53 14.19 2.99
N ILE A 104 8.57 13.93 1.67
CA ILE A 104 9.72 14.28 0.83
C ILE A 104 9.92 15.79 0.77
N LEU A 105 8.85 16.57 0.55
CA LEU A 105 8.94 18.03 0.50
C LEU A 105 9.38 18.62 1.83
N GLU A 106 8.87 18.12 2.96
CA GLU A 106 9.34 18.51 4.29
C GLU A 106 10.85 18.27 4.46
N GLY A 107 11.35 17.12 3.99
CA GLY A 107 12.78 16.82 4.03
C GLY A 107 13.61 17.71 3.11
N VAL A 108 13.07 18.17 1.98
CA VAL A 108 13.74 19.16 1.11
C VAL A 108 13.82 20.51 1.80
N ASP A 109 12.71 20.98 2.39
CA ASP A 109 12.64 22.26 3.08
C ASP A 109 13.59 22.31 4.29
N ASN A 110 13.72 21.18 5.00
CA ASN A 110 14.63 21.02 6.13
C ASN A 110 16.08 20.68 5.71
N GLY A 111 16.35 20.54 4.41
CA GLY A 111 17.67 20.22 3.86
C GLY A 111 18.16 18.79 4.11
N GLU A 112 17.28 17.87 4.54
CA GLU A 112 17.55 16.43 4.66
C GLU A 112 17.63 15.72 3.29
N PHE A 113 16.81 16.18 2.33
CA PHE A 113 16.66 15.53 1.03
C PHE A 113 17.01 16.44 -0.16
N VAL A 114 17.36 15.81 -1.27
CA VAL A 114 17.49 16.41 -2.60
C VAL A 114 16.64 15.61 -3.57
N ILE A 115 15.75 16.28 -4.29
CA ILE A 115 14.96 15.64 -5.36
C ILE A 115 15.83 15.61 -6.62
N VAL A 116 15.98 14.43 -7.19
CA VAL A 116 16.61 14.23 -8.50
C VAL A 116 15.51 13.94 -9.53
N GLY A 117 15.42 14.77 -10.57
CA GLY A 117 14.40 14.65 -11.62
C GLY A 117 13.03 15.18 -11.19
N GLU A 118 11.98 14.67 -11.83
CA GLU A 118 10.60 15.10 -11.60
C GLU A 118 9.98 14.40 -10.40
N ILE A 119 9.47 15.18 -9.43
CA ILE A 119 8.91 14.66 -8.18
C ILE A 119 7.74 13.70 -8.41
N ASP A 120 6.91 13.94 -9.42
CA ASP A 120 5.76 13.08 -9.70
C ASP A 120 6.19 11.69 -10.19
N VAL A 121 7.24 11.64 -11.01
CA VAL A 121 7.85 10.39 -11.49
C VAL A 121 8.53 9.65 -10.35
N LEU A 122 9.26 10.38 -9.48
CA LEU A 122 9.85 9.81 -8.27
C LEU A 122 8.78 9.13 -7.41
N LEU A 123 7.68 9.83 -7.16
CA LEU A 123 6.57 9.31 -6.35
C LEU A 123 5.91 8.09 -7.00
N ASP A 124 5.73 8.08 -8.32
CA ASP A 124 5.21 6.90 -9.04
C ASP A 124 6.13 5.69 -8.89
N VAL A 125 7.45 5.89 -8.97
CA VAL A 125 8.43 4.82 -8.73
C VAL A 125 8.36 4.32 -7.29
N TYR A 126 8.19 5.20 -6.30
CA TYR A 126 8.01 4.79 -4.90
C TYR A 126 6.78 3.89 -4.72
N ILE A 127 5.63 4.32 -5.24
CA ILE A 127 4.39 3.53 -5.17
C ILE A 127 4.57 2.20 -5.91
N MET A 128 5.20 2.21 -7.09
CA MET A 128 5.46 1.00 -7.87
C MET A 128 6.34 0.01 -7.09
N VAL A 129 7.40 0.48 -6.43
CA VAL A 129 8.26 -0.39 -5.62
C VAL A 129 7.48 -0.96 -4.44
N LEU A 130 6.68 -0.16 -3.73
CA LEU A 130 5.88 -0.64 -2.61
C LEU A 130 4.90 -1.71 -3.03
N LYS A 131 4.19 -1.51 -4.14
CA LYS A 131 3.25 -2.49 -4.70
C LYS A 131 3.96 -3.74 -5.21
N GLY A 132 5.11 -3.57 -5.85
CA GLY A 132 5.93 -4.68 -6.35
C GLY A 132 6.41 -5.65 -5.25
N LEU A 133 6.43 -5.21 -3.99
CA LEU A 133 6.80 -6.04 -2.84
C LEU A 133 5.63 -6.86 -2.27
N GLU A 134 4.38 -6.53 -2.61
CA GLU A 134 3.19 -7.12 -2.00
C GLU A 134 3.04 -8.61 -2.35
N ILE A 135 3.21 -8.98 -3.62
CA ILE A 135 3.15 -10.38 -4.06
C ILE A 135 4.26 -11.24 -3.40
N PRO A 136 5.56 -10.86 -3.47
CA PRO A 136 6.60 -11.60 -2.78
C PRO A 136 6.36 -11.73 -1.27
N PHE A 137 5.91 -10.67 -0.60
CA PHE A 137 5.79 -10.68 0.85
C PHE A 137 4.58 -11.46 1.34
N PHE A 138 3.42 -11.22 0.72
CA PHE A 138 2.14 -11.68 1.24
C PHE A 138 1.63 -12.95 0.56
N LEU A 139 1.82 -13.09 -0.76
CA LEU A 139 1.36 -14.28 -1.49
C LEU A 139 2.40 -15.40 -1.46
N GLN A 140 3.69 -15.04 -1.49
CA GLN A 140 4.79 -16.01 -1.45
C GLN A 140 5.37 -16.21 -0.04
N ASN A 141 4.71 -15.64 0.98
CA ASN A 141 5.06 -15.76 2.39
C ASN A 141 6.54 -15.42 2.71
N LYS A 142 7.10 -14.42 2.02
CA LYS A 142 8.50 -14.00 2.24
C LYS A 142 8.64 -12.89 3.28
N TYR A 143 7.55 -12.31 3.77
CA TYR A 143 7.59 -11.22 4.75
C TYR A 143 8.46 -11.56 5.96
N GLY A 144 8.21 -12.69 6.63
CA GLY A 144 8.95 -13.08 7.84
C GLY A 144 10.45 -13.29 7.63
N LYS A 145 10.88 -13.62 6.41
CA LYS A 145 12.31 -13.72 6.05
C LYS A 145 12.97 -12.34 5.95
N TYR A 146 12.26 -11.34 5.45
CA TYR A 146 12.84 -10.03 5.15
C TYR A 146 12.57 -8.99 6.23
N ALA A 147 11.49 -9.13 7.02
CA ALA A 147 11.11 -8.19 8.07
C ALA A 147 12.25 -7.88 9.07
N PRO A 148 13.07 -8.86 9.53
CA PRO A 148 14.20 -8.57 10.41
C PRO A 148 15.28 -7.67 9.79
N HIS A 149 15.28 -7.51 8.46
CA HIS A 149 16.24 -6.72 7.71
C HIS A 149 15.69 -5.37 7.24
N PHE A 150 14.41 -5.09 7.46
CA PHE A 150 13.78 -3.90 6.89
C PHE A 150 14.41 -2.60 7.37
N GLU A 151 14.81 -2.47 8.64
CA GLU A 151 15.53 -1.27 9.11
C GLU A 151 16.75 -0.92 8.23
N SER A 152 17.55 -1.94 7.89
CA SER A 152 18.72 -1.75 7.04
C SER A 152 18.34 -1.51 5.57
N LEU A 153 17.32 -2.21 5.06
CA LEU A 153 16.86 -2.10 3.66
C LEU A 153 16.14 -0.78 3.39
N MET A 154 15.36 -0.26 4.35
CA MET A 154 14.65 1.01 4.21
C MET A 154 15.61 2.19 4.13
N GLY A 155 16.80 2.06 4.70
CA GLY A 155 17.89 3.01 4.51
C GLY A 155 18.28 3.23 3.04
N ILE A 156 18.04 2.27 2.15
CA ILE A 156 18.30 2.41 0.71
C ILE A 156 17.40 3.49 0.10
N PHE A 157 16.11 3.51 0.47
CA PHE A 157 15.15 4.49 -0.03
C PHE A 157 15.48 5.91 0.43
N THR A 158 15.94 6.08 1.67
CA THR A 158 16.32 7.42 2.15
C THR A 158 17.67 7.87 1.61
N LYS A 159 18.63 6.96 1.40
CA LYS A 159 19.96 7.29 0.87
C LYS A 159 19.94 7.76 -0.57
N GLY A 160 18.98 7.29 -1.38
CA GLY A 160 18.80 7.79 -2.75
C GLY A 160 18.36 9.26 -2.81
N LEU A 161 17.81 9.79 -1.71
CA LEU A 161 17.36 11.16 -1.57
C LEU A 161 18.26 12.01 -0.66
N SER A 162 19.16 11.39 0.11
CA SER A 162 19.97 12.12 1.10
C SER A 162 20.94 13.08 0.42
N ARG A 163 21.04 14.29 0.99
CA ARG A 163 22.00 15.32 0.57
C ARG A 163 23.45 14.96 0.92
#